data_AF-A0A1M5L5K7-F1
#
_entry.id   AF-A0A1M5L5K7-F1
#
_cell.length_a   1.000
_cell.length_b   1.000
_cell.length_c   1.000
_cell.angle_alpha   90.00
_cell.angle_beta   90.00
_cell.angle_gamma   90.00
#
_symmetry.space_group_name_H-M   'P 1'
#
loop_
_entity.id
_entity.type
_entity.pdbx_description
1 polymer ?
#
loop_
_entity_poly.entity_id
_entity_poly.type
_entity_poly.pdbx_seq_one_letter_code
_entity_poly.pdbx_strand_id
1 'polypeptide(L)' 'MENLTENILVFATNIRTVTDKLTISAALDKNPAIEKWNIDQEDVDCVLRIISKTLSEEEIINIVENQNFKCASLE' A
#
# COMPACT_ATOMS: atom_id res chain seq x y z
N MET A 1 -0.20 -8.64 -27.71
CA MET A 1 -1.02 -8.71 -26.49
C MET A 1 -0.30 -7.85 -25.49
N GLU A 2 -0.82 -6.66 -25.22
CA GLU A 2 -0.18 -5.73 -24.30
C GLU A 2 -0.07 -6.42 -22.95
N ASN A 3 1.16 -6.61 -22.46
CA ASN A 3 1.36 -6.97 -21.06
C ASN A 3 0.78 -5.79 -20.28
N LEU A 4 -0.37 -5.97 -19.65
CA LEU A 4 -0.85 -5.05 -18.61
C LEU A 4 0.22 -5.11 -17.53
N THR A 5 1.21 -4.22 -17.64
CA THR A 5 2.27 -4.05 -16.66
C THR A 5 1.60 -3.84 -15.32
N GLU A 6 1.74 -4.81 -14.43
CA GLU A 6 1.34 -4.67 -13.04
C GLU A 6 1.99 -3.38 -12.52
N ASN A 7 1.18 -2.37 -12.13
CA ASN A 7 1.75 -1.17 -11.53
C ASN A 7 2.12 -1.54 -10.09
N ILE A 8 3.42 -1.73 -9.88
CA ILE A 8 3.99 -1.99 -8.58
C ILE A 8 4.33 -0.63 -7.99
N LEU A 9 3.54 -0.24 -6.99
CA LEU A 9 3.67 1.03 -6.29
C LEU A 9 4.28 0.75 -4.90
N VAL A 10 5.28 1.54 -4.53
CA VAL A 10 6.06 1.33 -3.30
C VAL A 10 6.01 2.61 -2.46
N PHE A 11 5.79 2.45 -1.17
CA PHE A 11 5.58 3.56 -0.24
C PHE A 11 6.34 3.34 1.06
N ALA A 12 6.89 4.41 1.62
CA ALA A 12 7.32 4.45 3.01
C ALA A 12 6.11 4.74 3.90
N THR A 13 6.00 4.03 5.03
CA THR A 13 4.88 4.18 5.95
C THR A 13 5.31 4.19 7.42
N ASN A 14 4.38 4.42 8.33
CA ASN A 14 4.61 4.27 9.77
C ASN A 14 3.92 3.02 10.38
N ILE A 15 3.52 2.04 9.54
CA ILE A 15 2.78 0.84 9.94
C ILE A 15 3.76 -0.17 10.54
N ARG A 16 4.06 -0.03 11.84
CA ARG A 16 5.14 -0.77 12.52
C ARG A 16 4.65 -1.96 13.33
N THR A 17 3.44 -1.89 13.85
CA THR A 17 2.93 -2.91 14.76
C THR A 17 2.03 -3.91 14.04
N VAL A 18 1.81 -5.07 14.67
CA VAL A 18 0.85 -6.06 14.18
C VAL A 18 -0.56 -5.47 14.10
N THR A 19 -0.94 -4.62 15.06
CA THR A 19 -2.25 -3.94 15.06
C THR A 19 -2.39 -2.96 13.91
N ASP A 20 -1.33 -2.22 13.58
CA ASP A 20 -1.33 -1.32 12.42
C ASP A 20 -1.53 -2.11 11.14
N LYS A 21 -0.78 -3.23 10.99
CA LYS A 21 -0.89 -4.13 9.85
C LYS A 21 -2.29 -4.72 9.69
N LEU A 22 -2.95 -5.10 10.78
CA LEU A 22 -4.33 -5.59 10.76
C LEU A 22 -5.34 -4.51 10.37
N THR A 23 -5.10 -3.27 10.79
CA THR A 23 -5.96 -2.13 10.44
C THR A 23 -5.84 -1.82 8.96
N ILE A 24 -4.62 -1.70 8.44
CA ILE A 24 -4.40 -1.40 7.03
C ILE A 24 -4.81 -2.58 6.14
N SER A 25 -4.59 -3.84 6.54
CA SER A 25 -5.02 -5.00 5.77
C SER A 25 -6.52 -4.98 5.53
N ALA A 26 -7.30 -4.70 6.57
CA ALA A 26 -8.75 -4.61 6.45
C ALA A 26 -9.22 -3.49 5.51
N ALA A 27 -8.44 -2.41 5.34
CA ALA A 27 -8.74 -1.34 4.40
C ALA A 27 -8.32 -1.71 2.97
N LEU A 28 -7.13 -2.28 2.78
CA LEU A 28 -6.60 -2.66 1.47
C LEU A 28 -7.37 -3.86 0.88
N ASP A 29 -7.67 -4.88 1.68
CA ASP A 29 -8.41 -6.07 1.25
C ASP A 29 -9.87 -5.78 0.86
N LYS A 30 -10.43 -4.65 1.31
CA LYS A 30 -11.77 -4.20 0.90
C LYS A 30 -11.78 -3.51 -0.47
N ASN A 31 -10.61 -3.11 -0.99
CA ASN A 31 -10.54 -2.41 -2.26
C ASN A 31 -10.30 -3.42 -3.41
N PRO A 32 -11.30 -3.66 -4.28
CA PRO A 32 -11.18 -4.65 -5.36
C PRO A 32 -10.16 -4.25 -6.44
N ALA A 33 -9.72 -2.99 -6.47
CA ALA A 33 -8.69 -2.53 -7.39
C ALA A 33 -7.26 -2.88 -6.92
N ILE A 34 -7.09 -3.35 -5.68
CA ILE A 34 -5.81 -3.84 -5.17
C ILE A 34 -5.72 -5.34 -5.44
N GLU A 35 -4.77 -5.76 -6.27
CA GLU A 35 -4.57 -7.17 -6.61
C GLU A 35 -3.74 -7.88 -5.55
N LYS A 36 -2.73 -7.17 -5.02
CA LYS A 36 -1.85 -7.69 -3.99
C LYS A 36 -1.23 -6.54 -3.21
N TRP A 37 -0.94 -6.77 -1.94
CA TRP A 37 -0.11 -5.87 -1.17
C TRP A 37 0.81 -6.67 -0.23
N ASN A 38 1.91 -6.06 0.17
CA ASN A 38 2.79 -6.58 1.21
C ASN A 38 3.35 -5.41 2.00
N ILE A 39 3.59 -5.62 3.29
CA ILE A 39 4.32 -4.66 4.11
C ILE A 39 5.53 -5.32 4.76
N ASP A 40 6.68 -4.69 4.57
CA ASP A 40 7.91 -5.00 5.28
C ASP A 40 7.98 -4.12 6.53
N GLN A 41 7.79 -4.71 7.71
CA GLN A 41 7.86 -4.00 8.99
C GLN A 41 9.25 -4.08 9.63
N GLU A 42 10.17 -4.84 9.04
CA GLU A 42 11.55 -4.99 9.50
C GLU A 42 12.44 -3.87 8.92
N ASP A 43 12.00 -3.24 7.83
CA ASP A 43 12.62 -2.05 7.27
C ASP A 43 12.39 -0.80 8.14
N VAL A 44 13.41 0.07 8.21
CA VAL A 44 13.35 1.33 8.97
C VAL A 44 12.20 2.22 8.51
N ASP A 45 11.87 2.20 7.21
CA ASP A 45 10.83 3.03 6.60
C ASP A 45 9.48 2.32 6.44
N CYS A 46 9.35 1.09 6.95
CA CYS A 46 8.15 0.26 6.87
C CYS A 46 7.51 0.26 5.47
N VAL A 47 8.16 -0.45 4.54
CA VAL A 47 7.86 -0.37 3.12
C VAL A 47 6.57 -1.11 2.78
N LEU A 48 5.57 -0.37 2.30
CA LEU A 48 4.32 -0.90 1.75
C LEU A 48 4.47 -1.02 0.23
N ARG A 49 4.27 -2.23 -0.30
CA ARG A 49 4.22 -2.51 -1.73
C ARG A 49 2.81 -2.90 -2.12
N ILE A 50 2.25 -2.23 -3.12
CA ILE A 50 0.92 -2.50 -3.68
C ILE A 50 1.04 -2.82 -5.16
N ILE A 51 0.27 -3.80 -5.60
CA ILE A 51 0.07 -4.14 -7.00
C ILE A 51 -1.37 -3.78 -7.36
N SER A 52 -1.54 -2.87 -8.31
CA SER A 52 -2.83 -2.49 -8.86
C SER A 52 -2.69 -2.20 -10.36
N LYS A 53 -3.76 -2.42 -11.13
CA LYS A 53 -3.80 -2.03 -12.55
C LYS A 53 -4.42 -0.66 -12.77
N THR A 54 -5.20 -0.16 -11.80
CA THR A 54 -6.04 1.03 -11.99
C THR A 54 -5.77 2.14 -10.99
N LEU A 55 -5.23 1.82 -9.80
CA LEU A 55 -4.98 2.83 -8.78
C LEU A 55 -3.68 3.58 -9.06
N SER A 56 -3.74 4.89 -8.86
CA SER A 56 -2.60 5.79 -8.80
C SER A 56 -1.97 5.82 -7.40
N GLU A 57 -0.75 6.37 -7.30
CA GLU A 57 -0.08 6.58 -6.02
C GLU A 57 -0.88 7.46 -5.07
N GLU A 58 -1.48 8.54 -5.58
CA GLU A 58 -2.28 9.48 -4.79
C GLU A 58 -3.51 8.81 -4.18
N GLU A 59 -4.21 7.95 -4.95
CA GLU A 59 -5.34 7.18 -4.44
C GLU A 59 -4.93 6.23 -3.31
N ILE A 60 -3.77 5.57 -3.44
CA ILE A 60 -3.24 4.70 -2.40
C ILE A 60 -2.83 5.48 -1.16
N ILE A 61 -2.14 6.60 -1.31
CA ILE A 61 -1.76 7.49 -0.21
C ILE A 61 -3.02 7.91 0.54
N ASN A 62 -4.07 8.35 -0.16
CA ASN A 62 -5.35 8.71 0.45
C ASN A 62 -6.00 7.54 1.21
N ILE A 63 -5.95 6.31 0.69
CA ILE A 63 -6.47 5.12 1.40
C ILE A 63 -5.73 4.91 2.72
N VAL A 64 -4.40 5.00 2.71
CA VAL A 64 -3.55 4.78 3.88
C VAL A 64 -3.72 5.92 4.92
N GLU A 65 -3.73 7.17 4.47
CA GLU A 65 -3.91 8.34 5.35
C GLU A 65 -5.30 8.40 5.98
N ASN A 66 -6.34 7.94 5.29
CA ASN A 66 -7.69 7.79 5.87
C ASN A 66 -7.76 6.78 7.02
N GLN A 67 -6.76 5.90 7.17
CA GLN A 67 -6.63 5.01 8.32
C GLN A 67 -5.75 5.61 9.43
N ASN A 68 -5.39 6.90 9.35
CA ASN A 68 -4.48 7.63 10.24
C ASN A 68 -3.01 7.15 10.19
N PHE A 69 -2.58 6.57 9.07
CA PHE A 69 -1.17 6.24 8.83
C PHE A 69 -0.50 7.29 7.93
N LYS A 70 0.81 7.40 8.01
CA LYS A 70 1.60 8.20 7.07
C LYS A 70 1.96 7.35 5.87
N CYS A 71 1.87 7.92 4.68
CA CYS A 71 2.23 7.25 3.43
C CYS A 71 2.95 8.25 2.52
N ALA A 72 4.14 7.89 2.05
CA ALA A 72 4.88 8.66 1.07
C ALA A 72 5.33 7.73 -0.05
N SER A 73 5.09 8.10 -1.32
CA SER A 73 5.60 7.32 -2.45
C SER A 73 7.13 7.33 -2.48
N LEU A 74 7.70 6.21 -2.91
CA LEU A 74 9.12 6.03 -3.12
C LEU A 74 9.35 5.79 -4.62
N GLU A 75 10.26 6.55 -5.23
CA GLU A 75 10.70 6.38 -6.64
C GLU A 75 11.74 5.26 -6.82
#